data_AF-A0A3F3H2X4-F1
#
_entry.id   AF-A0A3F3H2X4-F1
#
_cell.length_a   1.000
_cell.length_b   1.000
_cell.length_c   1.000
_cell.angle_alpha   90.00
_cell.angle_beta   90.00
_cell.angle_gamma   90.00
#
_symmetry.space_group_name_H-M   'P 1'
#
loop_
_entity.id
_entity.type
_entity.pdbx_description
1 polymer ?
#
loop_
_entity_poly.entity_id
_entity_poly.type
_entity_poly.pdbx_seq_one_letter_code
_entity_poly.pdbx_strand_id
1 'polypeptide(L)'
;MQKYLWPVTKGGLIFMGLLLMDFFVAMFNISQSGVTETALGIRIETERDARSMSNVVTGTWDMLVYFTVFMVLWLVYFYFKNQSKRKHSAAK
;
A
#
# COMPACT_ATOMS: atom_id res chain seq x y z
N MET A 1 3.19 23.16 10.32
CA MET A 1 3.14 21.68 10.28
C MET A 1 2.19 21.11 9.22
N GLN A 2 0.95 21.60 9.06
CA GLN A 2 -0.03 21.07 8.09
C GLN A 2 0.45 20.93 6.63
N LYS A 3 1.28 21.86 6.12
CA LYS A 3 1.78 21.80 4.72
C LYS A 3 2.61 20.55 4.39
N TYR A 4 3.30 19.97 5.37
CA TYR A 4 4.14 18.78 5.19
C TYR A 4 3.40 17.46 5.46
N LEU A 5 2.29 17.51 6.19
CA LEU A 5 1.45 16.34 6.46
C LEU A 5 0.60 15.97 5.24
N TRP A 6 0.19 16.98 4.44
CA TRP A 6 -0.70 16.75 3.30
C TRP A 6 -0.15 15.78 2.22
N PRO A 7 1.13 15.88 1.80
CA PRO A 7 1.70 14.91 0.87
C PRO A 7 1.79 13.51 1.48
N VAL A 8 2.13 13.40 2.76
CA VAL A 8 2.24 12.13 3.49
C VAL A 8 0.88 11.44 3.55
N THR A 9 -0.17 12.16 3.96
CA THR A 9 -1.54 11.62 4.01
C THR A 9 -2.03 11.17 2.63
N LYS A 10 -1.75 11.93 1.57
CA LYS A 10 -2.12 11.53 0.20
C LYS A 10 -1.38 10.28 -0.28
N GLY A 11 -0.07 10.20 -0.02
CA GLY A 11 0.71 9.01 -0.33
C GLY A 11 0.19 7.78 0.41
N GLY A 12 -0.07 7.93 1.72
CA GLY A 12 -0.65 6.87 2.54
C GLY A 12 -2.01 6.39 2.03
N LEU A 13 -2.92 7.31 1.66
CA LEU A 13 -4.23 6.95 1.09
C LEU A 13 -4.10 6.19 -0.24
N ILE A 14 -3.17 6.59 -1.11
CA ILE A 14 -2.92 5.89 -2.38
C ILE A 14 -2.39 4.49 -2.11
N PHE A 15 -1.39 4.35 -1.22
CA PHE A 15 -0.85 3.05 -0.86
C PHE A 15 -1.91 2.14 -0.24
N MET A 16 -2.76 2.68 0.65
CA MET A 16 -3.86 1.94 1.25
C MET A 16 -4.86 1.44 0.20
N GLY A 17 -5.13 2.23 -0.83
CA GLY A 17 -5.95 1.80 -1.97
C GLY A 17 -5.32 0.65 -2.77
N LEU A 18 -4.01 0.72 -3.05
CA LEU A 18 -3.28 -0.36 -3.71
C LEU A 18 -3.25 -1.64 -2.86
N LEU A 19 -3.04 -1.48 -1.55
CA LEU A 19 -3.01 -2.58 -0.59
C LEU A 19 -4.35 -3.29 -0.47
N LEU A 20 -5.45 -2.54 -0.45
CA LEU A 20 -6.79 -3.11 -0.49
C LEU A 20 -7.07 -3.83 -1.81
N MET A 21 -6.66 -3.26 -2.94
CA MET A 21 -6.84 -3.90 -4.25
C MET A 21 -6.09 -5.23 -4.31
N ASP A 22 -4.83 -5.26 -3.89
CA ASP A 22 -4.01 -6.47 -3.81
C ASP A 22 -4.62 -7.53 -2.89
N PHE A 23 -5.10 -7.10 -1.71
CA PHE A 23 -5.83 -7.97 -0.78
C PHE A 23 -7.06 -8.63 -1.41
N PHE A 24 -7.94 -7.85 -2.06
CA PHE A 24 -9.14 -8.40 -2.67
C PHE A 24 -8.81 -9.34 -3.83
N VAL A 25 -7.82 -9.01 -4.66
CA VAL A 25 -7.35 -9.89 -5.74
C VAL A 25 -6.84 -11.21 -5.18
N ALA A 26 -6.02 -11.18 -4.13
CA ALA A 26 -5.56 -12.39 -3.48
C ALA A 26 -6.71 -13.20 -2.88
N MET A 27 -7.63 -12.53 -2.18
CA MET A 27 -8.79 -13.17 -1.55
C MET A 27 -9.71 -13.87 -2.58
N PHE A 28 -9.90 -13.30 -3.77
CA PHE A 28 -10.66 -13.93 -4.85
C PHE A 28 -9.94 -15.12 -5.49
N ASN A 29 -8.60 -15.16 -5.42
CA ASN A 29 -7.80 -16.27 -5.95
C ASN A 29 -7.64 -17.44 -4.97
N ILE A 30 -7.93 -17.26 -3.69
CA ILE A 30 -7.84 -18.34 -2.70
C ILE A 30 -8.92 -19.38 -2.99
N SER A 31 -8.49 -20.56 -3.46
CA SER A 31 -9.36 -21.68 -3.79
C SER A 31 -9.26 -22.85 -2.81
N GLN A 32 -8.17 -22.95 -2.05
CA GLN A 32 -7.86 -24.06 -1.14
C GLN A 32 -7.35 -23.57 0.22
N SER A 33 -7.34 -24.46 1.22
CA SER A 33 -6.66 -24.19 2.49
C SER A 33 -5.17 -24.01 2.27
N GLY A 34 -4.56 -23.04 2.95
CA GLY A 34 -3.14 -22.79 2.85
C GLY A 34 -2.76 -21.36 3.22
N VAL A 35 -1.46 -21.09 3.09
CA VAL A 35 -0.89 -19.76 3.28
C VAL A 35 -0.70 -19.12 1.91
N THR A 36 -1.34 -17.97 1.70
CA THR A 36 -1.17 -17.16 0.50
C THR A 36 -0.56 -15.83 0.90
N GLU A 37 0.56 -15.47 0.27
CA GLU A 37 1.20 -14.18 0.43
C GLU A 37 0.87 -13.29 -0.78
N THR A 38 0.44 -12.07 -0.52
CA THR A 38 0.07 -11.11 -1.55
C THR A 38 1.28 -10.32 -2.03
N ALA A 39 1.17 -9.65 -3.17
CA ALA A 39 2.30 -8.93 -3.76
C ALA A 39 2.78 -7.75 -2.88
N LEU A 40 1.90 -7.20 -2.04
CA LEU A 40 2.22 -6.13 -1.10
C LEU A 40 2.49 -6.63 0.34
N GLY A 41 2.74 -7.93 0.51
CA GLY A 41 3.20 -8.50 1.78
C GLY A 41 2.09 -8.72 2.82
N ILE A 42 0.86 -8.95 2.38
CA ILE A 42 -0.18 -9.47 3.28
C ILE A 42 -0.08 -10.98 3.26
N ARG A 43 -0.05 -11.60 4.44
CA ARG A 43 -0.16 -13.05 4.59
C ARG A 43 -1.59 -13.40 4.99
N ILE A 44 -2.23 -14.20 4.15
CA ILE A 44 -3.57 -14.72 4.35
C ILE A 44 -3.44 -16.22 4.61
N GLU A 45 -3.84 -16.65 5.79
CA GLU A 45 -3.94 -18.06 6.14
C GLU A 45 -5.40 -18.47 6.07
N THR A 46 -5.69 -19.41 5.18
CA THR A 46 -7.04 -19.90 4.96
C THR A 46 -7.14 -21.33 5.46
N GLU A 47 -8.05 -21.56 6.39
CA GLU A 47 -8.47 -22.88 6.81
C GLU A 47 -9.90 -23.12 6.31
N ARG A 48 -10.03 -24.05 5.35
CA ARG A 48 -11.32 -24.45 4.80
C ARG A 48 -11.75 -25.78 5.42
N ASP A 49 -12.82 -25.72 6.18
CA ASP A 49 -13.54 -26.87 6.69
C ASP A 49 -14.79 -27.15 5.83
N ALA A 50 -15.40 -28.33 6.00
CA ALA A 50 -16.56 -28.76 5.22
C ALA A 50 -17.79 -27.83 5.34
N ARG A 51 -17.82 -26.93 6.34
CA ARG A 51 -18.93 -26.00 6.60
C ARG A 51 -18.53 -24.53 6.73
N SER A 52 -17.23 -24.22 6.79
CA SER A 52 -16.76 -22.86 7.06
C SER A 52 -15.39 -22.59 6.45
N MET A 53 -15.16 -21.34 6.08
CA MET A 53 -13.86 -20.84 5.67
C MET A 53 -13.41 -19.82 6.71
N SER A 54 -12.32 -20.11 7.40
CA SER A 54 -11.65 -19.19 8.33
C SER A 54 -10.47 -18.55 7.61
N ASN A 55 -10.33 -17.22 7.71
CA ASN A 55 -9.21 -16.49 7.14
C ASN A 55 -8.55 -15.64 8.21
N VAL A 56 -7.27 -15.88 8.45
CA VAL A 56 -6.43 -15.05 9.31
C VAL A 56 -5.56 -14.17 8.42
N VAL A 57 -5.67 -12.85 8.60
CA VAL A 57 -4.92 -11.87 7.81
C VAL A 57 -3.87 -11.24 8.70
N THR A 58 -2.60 -11.33 8.28
CA THR A 58 -1.46 -10.78 9.00
C THR A 58 -0.58 -9.95 8.07
N GLY A 59 -0.05 -8.84 8.58
CA GLY A 59 0.94 -8.05 7.86
C GLY A 59 2.33 -8.67 8.03
N THR A 60 3.10 -8.77 6.95
CA THR A 60 4.49 -9.22 7.01
C THR A 60 5.46 -8.04 7.14
N TRP A 61 6.72 -8.32 7.42
CA TRP A 61 7.79 -7.32 7.37
C TRP A 61 7.95 -6.73 5.97
N ASP A 62 7.63 -7.50 4.92
CA ASP A 62 7.72 -7.03 3.53
C ASP A 62 6.71 -5.93 3.25
N MET A 63 5.50 -6.00 3.84
CA MET A 63 4.52 -4.91 3.79
C MET A 63 5.09 -3.58 4.31
N LEU A 64 5.84 -3.64 5.43
CA LEU A 64 6.49 -2.45 6.00
C LEU A 64 7.56 -1.90 5.06
N VAL A 65 8.38 -2.78 4.49
CA VAL A 65 9.41 -2.40 3.51
C VAL A 65 8.78 -1.74 2.28
N TYR A 66 7.73 -2.35 1.71
CA TYR A 66 7.01 -1.80 0.55
C TYR A 66 6.40 -0.44 0.86
N PHE A 67 5.77 -0.29 2.04
CA PHE A 67 5.23 0.99 2.47
C PHE A 67 6.34 2.06 2.58
N THR A 68 7.45 1.74 3.24
CA THR A 68 8.56 2.68 3.40
C THR A 68 9.15 3.10 2.04
N VAL A 69 9.42 2.15 1.16
CA VAL A 69 9.95 2.42 -0.19
C VAL A 69 8.98 3.28 -0.99
N PHE A 70 7.69 2.94 -0.98
CA PHE A 70 6.65 3.73 -1.66
C PHE A 70 6.60 5.17 -1.13
N MET A 71 6.63 5.35 0.19
CA MET A 71 6.58 6.67 0.81
C MET A 71 7.81 7.52 0.49
N VAL A 72 9.00 6.92 0.44
CA VAL A 72 10.22 7.61 0.03
C VAL A 72 10.10 8.08 -1.42
N LEU A 73 9.70 7.19 -2.34
CA LEU A 73 9.50 7.54 -3.76
C LEU A 73 8.45 8.64 -3.94
N TRP A 74 7.35 8.56 -3.19
CA TRP A 74 6.27 9.55 -3.22
C TRP A 74 6.75 10.94 -2.76
N LEU A 75 7.51 10.99 -1.67
CA LEU A 75 8.06 12.25 -1.16
C LEU A 75 9.10 12.84 -2.11
N VAL A 76 9.95 12.00 -2.71
CA VAL A 76 10.91 12.43 -3.75
C VAL A 76 10.16 13.01 -4.95
N TYR A 77 9.15 12.32 -5.46
CA TYR A 77 8.30 12.82 -6.54
C TYR A 77 7.64 14.16 -6.19
N PHE A 78 7.08 14.28 -4.98
CA PHE A 78 6.45 15.50 -4.52
C PHE A 78 7.44 16.66 -4.40
N TYR A 79 8.65 16.39 -3.90
CA TYR A 79 9.72 17.38 -3.79
C TYR A 79 10.09 17.97 -5.16
N PHE A 80 10.34 17.12 -6.16
CA PHE A 80 10.65 17.56 -7.52
C PHE A 80 9.49 18.31 -8.18
N LYS A 81 8.25 17.83 -8.00
CA LYS A 81 7.04 18.50 -8.50
C LYS A 81 6.88 19.91 -7.90
N ASN A 82 7.18 20.07 -6.62
CA ASN A 82 7.05 21.36 -5.94
C ASN A 82 8.15 22.36 -6.36
N GLN A 83 9.37 21.88 -6.64
CA GLN A 83 10.45 22.69 -7.21
C GLN A 83 10.08 23.25 -8.60
N SER A 84 9.47 22.43 -9.46
CA SER A 84 9.03 22.87 -10.79
C SER A 84 8.01 24.02 -10.73
N LYS A 85 7.05 23.95 -9.80
CA LYS A 85 6.06 25.03 -9.59
C LYS A 85 6.69 26.34 -9.12
N ARG A 86 7.71 26.28 -8.26
CA ARG A 86 8.43 27.48 -7.78
C ARG A 86 9.20 28.17 -8.91
N LYS A 87 9.85 27.41 -9.79
CA LYS A 87 10.56 27.98 -10.95
C LYS A 87 9.62 28.67 -11.95
N HIS A 88 8.42 28.13 -12.16
CA HIS A 88 7.43 28.76 -13.06
C HIS A 88 6.77 30.02 -12.49
N SER A 89 6.60 30.12 -11.17
CA SER A 89 6.08 31.34 -10.53
C SER A 89 7.10 32.47 -10.40
N ALA A 90 8.41 32.19 -10.46
CA ALA A 90 9.46 33.21 -10.43
C ALA A 90 9.82 33.77 -11.82
N ALA A 91 9.30 33.15 -12.88
CA ALA A 91 9.49 33.56 -14.28
C ALA A 91 8.30 34.38 -14.83
N LYS A 92 7.34 34.74 -13.97
CA LYS A 92 6.20 35.62 -14.24
C LYS A 92 6.31 36.86 -13.37
#